data_AF-A0A7V3I797-F1
#
_entry.id   AF-A0A7V3I797-F1
#
_cell.length_a   1.000
_cell.length_b   1.000
_cell.length_c   1.000
_cell.angle_alpha   90.00
_cell.angle_beta   90.00
_cell.angle_gamma   90.00
#
_symmetry.space_group_name_H-M   'P 1'
#
loop_
_entity.id
_entity.type
_entity.pdbx_description
1 polymer ?
#
loop_
_entity_poly.entity_id
_entity_poly.type
_entity_poly.pdbx_seq_one_letter_code
_entity_poly.pdbx_strand_id
1 'polypeptide(L)'
;MLTVAECEPKRMFMSVFDSLHCFLDESGYLQGTPKKGEPLLVGGLLVFGEYGDAADTELREHVARRLCEVGGTFPDDLHFGRSGLGFERQEQFLRTLATDLKGWAAEQRAVYGVHIVHAGDIFATEEGLLGERHYDNRYISMLWSLIEHLLFVDQKVTERLSPQAAFHLHVASRVYSFDPKLTHVDEVEGLGWKVLPDRKNPERMLAVNVLQERDLVTMVRMALRQRWERSPIRLGSVHVTRLDYD
;
A
#
# COMPACT_ATOMS: atom_id res chain seq x y z
N MET A 1 -42.31 -20.53 32.55
CA MET A 1 -41.04 -21.20 32.23
C MET A 1 -40.94 -21.20 30.70
N LEU A 2 -40.22 -20.23 30.12
CA LEU A 2 -40.05 -20.09 28.67
C LEU A 2 -38.67 -20.66 28.33
N THR A 3 -38.65 -21.77 27.61
CA THR A 3 -37.44 -22.33 27.00
C THR A 3 -37.01 -21.43 25.85
N VAL A 4 -35.90 -20.73 26.04
CA VAL A 4 -35.20 -20.05 24.94
C VAL A 4 -34.53 -21.15 24.13
N ALA A 5 -34.98 -21.35 22.89
CA ALA A 5 -34.26 -22.17 21.93
C ALA A 5 -32.91 -21.48 21.65
N GLU A 6 -31.83 -22.07 22.14
CA GLU A 6 -30.47 -21.72 21.75
C GLU A 6 -30.34 -21.99 20.25
N CYS A 7 -30.47 -20.93 19.45
CA CYS A 7 -30.12 -20.97 18.05
C CYS A 7 -28.58 -21.04 18.02
N GLU A 8 -28.04 -22.24 17.83
CA GLU A 8 -26.60 -22.42 17.63
C GLU A 8 -26.15 -21.43 16.53
N PRO A 9 -25.14 -20.59 16.78
CA PRO A 9 -24.62 -19.73 15.73
C PRO A 9 -24.11 -20.65 14.62
N LYS A 10 -24.73 -20.55 13.44
CA LYS A 10 -24.18 -21.13 12.21
C LYS A 10 -22.73 -20.67 12.14
N ARG A 11 -21.78 -21.57 12.46
CA ARG A 11 -20.39 -21.38 12.11
C ARG A 11 -20.37 -21.31 10.58
N MET A 12 -20.44 -20.10 10.04
CA MET A 12 -20.00 -19.86 8.68
C MET A 12 -18.55 -20.30 8.67
N PHE A 13 -18.27 -21.41 7.98
CA PHE A 13 -16.90 -21.80 7.68
C PHE A 13 -16.30 -20.66 6.87
N MET A 14 -15.53 -19.79 7.53
CA MET A 14 -14.74 -18.80 6.85
C MET A 14 -13.61 -19.55 6.16
N SER A 15 -13.45 -19.32 4.85
CA SER A 15 -12.32 -19.86 4.10
C SER A 15 -11.02 -19.41 4.76
N VAL A 16 -10.14 -20.37 5.00
CA VAL A 16 -8.80 -20.17 5.54
C VAL A 16 -7.82 -20.22 4.38
N PHE A 17 -6.92 -19.24 4.28
CA PHE A 17 -6.03 -19.03 3.14
C PHE A 17 -4.56 -19.28 3.53
N ASP A 18 -3.79 -19.84 2.61
CA ASP A 18 -2.37 -20.14 2.80
C ASP A 18 -1.43 -19.01 2.39
N SER A 19 -1.98 -17.89 1.93
CA SER A 19 -1.20 -16.71 1.55
C SER A 19 -1.98 -15.41 1.77
N LEU A 20 -1.22 -14.37 2.09
CA LEU A 20 -1.66 -12.98 2.19
C LEU A 20 -0.68 -12.12 1.41
N HIS A 21 -1.18 -11.37 0.44
CA HIS A 21 -0.43 -10.38 -0.31
C HIS A 21 -0.90 -8.99 0.09
N CYS A 22 0.02 -8.18 0.62
CA CYS A 22 -0.22 -6.80 1.00
C CYS A 22 0.37 -5.86 -0.05
N PHE A 23 -0.48 -5.23 -0.83
CA PHE A 23 -0.11 -4.16 -1.77
C PHE A 23 -0.31 -2.83 -1.08
N LEU A 24 0.76 -2.23 -0.60
CA LEU A 24 0.73 -0.99 0.15
C LEU A 24 1.28 0.12 -0.73
N ASP A 25 0.48 1.16 -0.89
CA ASP A 25 0.88 2.39 -1.56
C ASP A 25 1.18 3.47 -0.52
N GLU A 26 2.08 4.36 -0.86
CA GLU A 26 2.52 5.41 0.05
C GLU A 26 1.44 6.47 0.26
N SER A 27 1.67 7.33 1.25
CA SER A 27 0.68 8.30 1.68
C SER A 27 0.23 9.26 0.58
N GLY A 28 -1.07 9.31 0.38
CA GLY A 28 -1.74 10.23 -0.52
C GLY A 28 -2.84 11.01 0.19
N TYR A 29 -3.41 11.97 -0.53
CA TYR A 29 -4.68 12.59 -0.19
C TYR A 29 -5.76 11.88 -0.99
N LEU A 30 -6.93 11.60 -0.39
CA LEU A 30 -8.09 11.10 -1.13
C LEU A 30 -8.59 12.10 -2.18
N GLN A 31 -8.25 13.38 -2.03
CA GLN A 31 -8.61 14.46 -2.94
C GLN A 31 -7.32 15.05 -3.52
N GLY A 32 -7.25 15.16 -4.86
CA GLY A 32 -6.02 15.43 -5.61
C GLY A 32 -5.27 16.75 -5.31
N THR A 33 -5.75 17.58 -4.39
CA THR A 33 -5.02 18.76 -3.90
C THR A 33 -4.90 18.70 -2.39
N PRO A 34 -3.67 18.67 -1.82
CA PRO A 34 -3.45 18.73 -0.39
C PRO A 34 -4.15 19.95 0.21
N LYS A 35 -5.16 19.77 1.08
CA LYS A 35 -5.63 20.88 1.92
C LYS A 35 -4.84 20.88 3.22
N LYS A 36 -4.44 22.08 3.67
CA LYS A 36 -3.78 22.27 4.97
C LYS A 36 -4.65 21.67 6.08
N GLY A 37 -4.12 20.67 6.79
CA GLY A 37 -4.83 19.96 7.86
C GLY A 37 -5.57 18.68 7.45
N GLU A 38 -5.56 18.30 6.17
CA GLU A 38 -6.07 16.98 5.77
C GLU A 38 -5.06 15.88 6.16
N PRO A 39 -5.52 14.81 6.81
CA PRO A 39 -4.63 13.76 7.29
C PRO A 39 -4.09 12.94 6.11
N LEU A 40 -2.80 12.65 6.18
CA LEU A 40 -2.13 11.74 5.26
C LEU A 40 -2.65 10.31 5.45
N LEU A 41 -2.96 9.65 4.33
CA LEU A 41 -3.52 8.30 4.30
C LEU A 41 -2.52 7.33 3.71
N VAL A 42 -2.03 6.37 4.49
CA VAL A 42 -1.33 5.19 3.93
C VAL A 42 -2.38 4.12 3.70
N GLY A 43 -2.49 3.67 2.46
CA GLY A 43 -3.54 2.76 2.01
C GLY A 43 -2.99 1.55 1.28
N GLY A 44 -3.84 0.56 1.09
CA GLY A 44 -3.46 -0.60 0.32
C GLY A 44 -4.58 -1.59 0.10
N LEU A 45 -4.23 -2.67 -0.59
CA LEU A 45 -5.09 -3.82 -0.84
C LEU A 45 -4.47 -5.06 -0.20
N LEU A 46 -5.30 -5.81 0.51
CA LEU A 46 -4.99 -7.15 0.96
C LEU A 46 -5.63 -8.13 0.00
N VAL A 47 -4.85 -9.10 -0.48
CA VAL A 47 -5.35 -10.23 -1.24
C VAL A 47 -5.02 -11.50 -0.48
N PHE A 48 -6.05 -12.17 0.02
CA PHE A 48 -5.96 -13.51 0.58
C PHE A 48 -6.04 -14.54 -0.54
N GLY A 49 -5.28 -15.62 -0.45
CA GLY A 49 -5.21 -16.66 -1.47
C GLY A 49 -4.09 -16.44 -2.49
N GLU A 50 -3.99 -17.33 -3.48
CA GLU A 50 -2.89 -17.32 -4.43
C GLU A 50 -2.91 -16.07 -5.31
N TYR A 51 -1.75 -15.40 -5.38
CA TYR A 51 -1.50 -14.29 -6.27
C TYR A 51 -0.15 -14.48 -6.98
N GLY A 52 -0.17 -14.38 -8.30
CA GLY A 52 0.98 -14.47 -9.18
C GLY A 52 0.65 -13.87 -10.55
N ASP A 53 1.48 -14.14 -11.56
CA ASP A 53 1.41 -13.47 -12.87
C ASP A 53 0.03 -13.54 -13.55
N ALA A 54 -0.67 -14.68 -13.42
CA ALA A 54 -2.03 -14.83 -13.95
C ALA A 54 -3.02 -13.89 -13.27
N ALA A 55 -2.99 -13.82 -11.94
CA ALA A 55 -3.82 -12.92 -11.14
C ALA A 55 -3.50 -11.44 -11.44
N ASP A 56 -2.21 -11.10 -11.58
CA ASP A 56 -1.79 -9.74 -11.95
C ASP A 56 -2.31 -9.36 -13.35
N THR A 57 -2.22 -10.27 -14.32
CA THR A 57 -2.73 -10.06 -15.68
C THR A 57 -4.23 -9.82 -15.69
N GLU A 58 -5.01 -10.67 -15.02
CA GLU A 58 -6.47 -10.52 -14.91
C GLU A 58 -6.87 -9.17 -14.28
N LEU A 59 -6.18 -8.76 -13.22
CA LEU A 59 -6.44 -7.49 -12.55
C LEU A 59 -6.09 -6.30 -13.44
N ARG A 60 -4.96 -6.34 -14.15
CA ARG A 60 -4.59 -5.31 -15.13
C ARG A 60 -5.64 -5.20 -16.23
N GLU A 61 -6.15 -6.32 -16.73
CA GLU A 61 -7.22 -6.33 -17.73
C GLU A 61 -8.51 -5.72 -17.20
N HIS A 62 -8.91 -6.03 -15.96
CA HIS A 62 -10.06 -5.40 -15.31
C HIS A 62 -9.88 -3.88 -15.18
N VAL A 63 -8.72 -3.43 -14.71
CA VAL A 63 -8.39 -2.01 -14.56
C VAL A 63 -8.40 -1.32 -15.92
N ALA A 64 -7.67 -1.84 -16.91
CA ALA A 64 -7.57 -1.24 -18.24
C ALA A 64 -8.94 -1.17 -18.93
N ARG A 65 -9.73 -2.26 -18.87
CA ARG A 65 -11.07 -2.29 -19.44
C ARG A 65 -12.00 -1.26 -18.80
N ARG A 66 -12.07 -1.21 -17.46
CA ARG A 66 -12.94 -0.24 -16.76
C ARG A 66 -12.51 1.19 -16.96
N LEU A 67 -11.20 1.46 -17.03
CA LEU A 67 -10.68 2.79 -17.30
C LEU A 67 -11.06 3.24 -18.72
N CYS A 68 -10.93 2.35 -19.70
CA CYS A 68 -11.35 2.60 -21.08
C CYS A 68 -12.86 2.87 -21.19
N GLU A 69 -13.70 2.13 -20.45
CA GLU A 69 -15.17 2.30 -20.47
C GLU A 69 -15.62 3.68 -19.98
N VAL A 70 -14.86 4.33 -19.09
CA VAL A 70 -15.14 5.71 -18.65
C VAL A 70 -14.42 6.77 -19.50
N GLY A 71 -13.76 6.35 -20.59
CA GLY A 71 -13.05 7.22 -21.51
C GLY A 71 -11.65 7.65 -21.05
N GLY A 72 -11.01 6.89 -20.16
CA GLY A 72 -9.62 7.07 -19.76
C GLY A 72 -8.65 6.16 -20.53
N THR A 73 -7.37 6.44 -20.39
CA THR A 73 -6.26 5.69 -21.02
C THR A 73 -5.42 5.02 -19.94
N PHE A 74 -5.22 3.71 -20.05
CA PHE A 74 -4.35 2.96 -19.16
C PHE A 74 -2.89 2.99 -19.67
N PRO A 75 -1.88 3.19 -18.80
CA PRO A 75 -1.98 3.46 -17.36
C PRO A 75 -2.13 4.96 -17.00
N ASP A 76 -2.05 5.85 -17.99
CA ASP A 76 -1.89 7.30 -17.81
C ASP A 76 -2.93 7.95 -16.88
N ASP A 77 -4.20 7.56 -16.99
CA ASP A 77 -5.30 8.15 -16.23
C ASP A 77 -5.55 7.51 -14.85
N LEU A 78 -4.68 6.58 -14.40
CA LEU A 78 -4.74 6.06 -13.02
C LEU A 78 -4.28 7.09 -11.99
N HIS A 79 -3.48 8.07 -12.40
CA HIS A 79 -3.13 9.21 -11.56
C HIS A 79 -4.26 10.24 -11.63
N PHE A 80 -5.32 10.09 -10.83
CA PHE A 80 -6.49 10.98 -10.87
C PHE A 80 -6.17 12.49 -10.73
N GLY A 81 -5.08 12.85 -10.04
CA GLY A 81 -4.62 14.24 -9.94
C GLY A 81 -3.99 14.80 -11.23
N ARG A 82 -3.61 13.93 -12.18
CA ARG A 82 -3.07 14.27 -13.50
C ARG A 82 -3.97 13.83 -14.65
N SER A 83 -4.97 12.98 -14.38
CA SER A 83 -5.88 12.45 -15.39
C SER A 83 -6.75 13.56 -15.98
N GLY A 84 -7.10 13.42 -17.27
CA GLY A 84 -8.12 14.26 -17.90
C GLY A 84 -9.56 13.90 -17.50
N LEU A 85 -9.73 12.87 -16.66
CA LEU A 85 -11.03 12.38 -16.23
C LEU A 85 -11.67 13.32 -15.19
N GLY A 86 -12.89 13.77 -15.46
CA GLY A 86 -13.70 14.47 -14.47
C GLY A 86 -14.09 13.55 -13.29
N PHE A 87 -14.39 14.15 -12.14
CA PHE A 87 -14.72 13.45 -10.90
C PHE A 87 -15.79 12.35 -11.07
N GLU A 88 -16.87 12.63 -11.79
CA GLU A 88 -17.95 11.64 -12.02
C GLU A 88 -17.46 10.37 -12.73
N ARG A 89 -16.52 10.52 -13.68
CA ARG A 89 -15.92 9.39 -14.41
C ARG A 89 -14.96 8.61 -13.54
N GLN A 90 -14.18 9.29 -12.70
CA GLN A 90 -13.31 8.65 -11.72
C GLN A 90 -14.13 7.82 -10.72
N GLU A 91 -15.23 8.38 -10.19
CA GLU A 91 -16.14 7.68 -9.30
C GLU A 91 -16.78 6.46 -9.99
N GLN A 92 -17.25 6.62 -11.23
CA GLN A 92 -17.80 5.52 -12.01
C GLN A 92 -16.77 4.40 -12.23
N PHE A 93 -15.52 4.76 -12.56
CA PHE A 93 -14.43 3.81 -12.72
C PHE A 93 -14.18 3.03 -11.42
N LEU A 94 -14.02 3.71 -10.28
CA LEU A 94 -13.80 3.06 -8.99
C LEU A 94 -14.95 2.11 -8.62
N ARG A 95 -16.20 2.53 -8.83
CA ARG A 95 -17.39 1.73 -8.50
C ARG A 95 -17.48 0.47 -9.36
N THR A 96 -17.22 0.59 -10.66
CA THR A 96 -17.28 -0.54 -11.59
C THR A 96 -16.10 -1.49 -11.37
N LEU A 97 -14.90 -0.97 -11.11
CA LEU A 97 -13.73 -1.76 -10.73
C LEU A 97 -13.99 -2.53 -9.41
N ALA A 98 -14.53 -1.88 -8.39
CA ALA A 98 -14.86 -2.55 -7.12
C ALA A 98 -15.87 -3.70 -7.29
N THR A 99 -16.80 -3.57 -8.24
CA THR A 99 -17.76 -4.63 -8.57
C THR A 99 -17.04 -5.83 -9.21
N ASP A 100 -16.12 -5.58 -10.15
CA ASP A 100 -15.33 -6.64 -10.78
C ASP A 100 -14.39 -7.31 -9.78
N LEU A 101 -13.72 -6.54 -8.92
CA LEU A 101 -12.85 -7.08 -7.87
C LEU A 101 -13.63 -7.96 -6.89
N LYS A 102 -14.88 -7.60 -6.57
CA LYS A 102 -15.75 -8.44 -5.75
C LYS A 102 -16.11 -9.76 -6.45
N GLY A 103 -16.34 -9.74 -7.76
CA GLY A 103 -16.56 -10.94 -8.55
C GLY A 103 -15.32 -11.82 -8.66
N TRP A 104 -14.16 -11.19 -8.93
CA TRP A 104 -12.85 -11.83 -9.00
C TRP A 104 -12.43 -12.48 -7.67
N ALA A 105 -12.84 -11.90 -6.56
CA ALA A 105 -12.60 -12.44 -5.22
C ALA A 105 -13.41 -13.73 -4.92
N ALA A 106 -14.30 -14.23 -5.79
CA ALA A 106 -15.10 -15.40 -5.45
C ALA A 106 -14.27 -16.72 -5.45
N GLU A 107 -14.63 -17.63 -4.54
CA GLU A 107 -14.14 -19.02 -4.35
C GLU A 107 -12.71 -19.24 -3.85
N GLN A 108 -11.69 -18.57 -4.38
CA GLN A 108 -10.28 -18.86 -4.05
C GLN A 108 -9.51 -17.70 -3.44
N ARG A 109 -10.12 -16.51 -3.41
CA ARG A 109 -9.45 -15.28 -2.96
C ARG A 109 -10.34 -14.48 -2.02
N ALA A 110 -9.77 -13.47 -1.38
CA ALA A 110 -10.55 -12.41 -0.77
C ALA A 110 -9.79 -11.09 -0.86
N VAL A 111 -10.47 -10.00 -1.20
CA VAL A 111 -9.83 -8.69 -1.40
C VAL A 111 -10.38 -7.68 -0.40
N TYR A 112 -9.48 -6.95 0.27
CA TYR A 112 -9.84 -5.92 1.24
C TYR A 112 -9.06 -4.63 0.99
N GLY A 113 -9.76 -3.50 1.00
CA GLY A 113 -9.11 -2.20 1.13
C GLY A 113 -8.76 -1.93 2.58
N VAL A 114 -7.54 -1.45 2.82
CA VAL A 114 -7.06 -1.05 4.15
C VAL A 114 -6.47 0.35 4.08
N HIS A 115 -6.61 1.10 5.16
CA HIS A 115 -5.94 2.39 5.29
C HIS A 115 -5.70 2.70 6.76
N ILE A 116 -4.64 3.46 7.03
CA ILE A 116 -4.39 4.10 8.32
C ILE A 116 -4.38 5.62 8.12
N VAL A 117 -5.07 6.31 9.02
CA VAL A 117 -5.16 7.78 9.05
C VAL A 117 -4.27 8.29 10.17
N HIS A 118 -3.43 9.27 9.88
CA HIS A 118 -2.69 9.94 10.94
C HIS A 118 -3.59 10.99 11.63
N ALA A 119 -3.76 10.93 12.95
CA ALA A 119 -4.68 11.81 13.68
C ALA A 119 -4.22 13.28 13.78
N GLY A 120 -2.91 13.55 13.67
CA GLY A 120 -2.35 14.91 13.62
C GLY A 120 -0.83 14.87 13.60
N ASP A 121 -0.14 15.84 12.98
CA ASP A 121 1.32 15.80 12.82
C ASP A 121 2.06 15.84 14.17
N ILE A 122 3.05 14.95 14.36
CA ILE A 122 3.89 14.92 15.57
C ILE A 122 4.97 16.02 15.53
N PHE A 123 5.33 16.48 14.33
CA PHE A 123 6.39 17.46 14.12
C PHE A 123 5.83 18.69 13.41
N ALA A 124 5.81 19.81 14.11
CA ALA A 124 5.48 21.11 13.55
C ALA A 124 6.76 21.67 12.91
N THR A 125 6.83 21.60 11.58
CA THR A 125 7.77 22.36 10.73
C THR A 125 9.27 22.14 10.99
N GLU A 126 9.90 21.31 10.17
CA GLU A 126 11.32 21.48 9.84
C GLU A 126 11.45 21.69 8.33
N GLU A 127 12.04 22.80 7.92
CA GLU A 127 12.35 23.09 6.52
C GLU A 127 13.65 22.36 6.12
N GLY A 128 13.64 21.65 4.98
CA GLY A 128 14.81 21.01 4.38
C GLY A 128 14.72 19.48 4.25
N LEU A 129 15.73 18.87 3.63
CA LEU A 129 15.81 17.41 3.37
C LEU A 129 15.75 16.55 4.65
N LEU A 130 16.20 17.10 5.78
CA LEU A 130 16.06 16.45 7.09
C LEU A 130 14.59 16.37 7.54
N GLY A 131 13.77 17.37 7.20
CA GLY A 131 12.32 17.33 7.39
C GLY A 131 11.67 16.21 6.57
N GLU A 132 12.03 16.07 5.29
CA GLU A 132 11.55 14.97 4.42
C GLU A 132 11.99 13.60 4.93
N ARG A 133 13.22 13.44 5.41
CA ARG A 133 13.68 12.21 6.08
C ARG A 133 12.91 11.90 7.37
N HIS A 134 12.49 12.91 8.13
CA HIS A 134 11.63 12.73 9.30
C HIS A 134 10.20 12.32 8.89
N TYR A 135 9.67 12.88 7.79
CA TYR A 135 8.42 12.42 7.18
C TYR A 135 8.52 10.96 6.68
N ASP A 136 9.68 10.53 6.17
CA ASP A 136 9.92 9.15 5.72
C ASP A 136 10.04 8.15 6.85
N ASN A 137 10.75 8.49 7.92
CA ASN A 137 10.71 7.68 9.14
C ASN A 137 9.28 7.53 9.66
N ARG A 138 8.43 8.57 9.50
CA ARG A 138 7.00 8.50 9.80
C ARG A 138 6.26 7.57 8.82
N TYR A 139 6.52 7.62 7.52
CA TYR A 139 5.84 6.75 6.55
C TYR A 139 6.22 5.30 6.71
N ILE A 140 7.52 5.01 6.84
CA ILE A 140 8.01 3.68 7.17
C ILE A 140 7.41 3.22 8.49
N SER A 141 7.31 4.09 9.50
CA SER A 141 6.65 3.75 10.78
C SER A 141 5.14 3.53 10.64
N MET A 142 4.42 4.28 9.80
CA MET A 142 2.98 4.13 9.55
C MET A 142 2.69 2.87 8.74
N LEU A 143 3.45 2.64 7.67
CA LEU A 143 3.44 1.42 6.87
C LEU A 143 3.68 0.22 7.79
N TRP A 144 4.70 0.33 8.65
CA TRP A 144 5.03 -0.69 9.62
C TRP A 144 3.91 -0.89 10.65
N SER A 145 3.32 0.19 11.18
CA SER A 145 2.20 0.11 12.13
C SER A 145 0.96 -0.53 11.49
N LEU A 146 0.69 -0.26 10.21
CA LEU A 146 -0.38 -0.90 9.46
C LEU A 146 -0.10 -2.40 9.30
N ILE A 147 1.11 -2.78 8.89
CA ILE A 147 1.51 -4.20 8.78
C ILE A 147 1.38 -4.89 10.15
N GLU A 148 1.87 -4.29 11.23
CA GLU A 148 1.76 -4.84 12.58
C GLU A 148 0.30 -5.01 13.00
N HIS A 149 -0.53 -3.99 12.77
CA HIS A 149 -1.94 -4.04 13.13
C HIS A 149 -2.65 -5.17 12.39
N LEU A 150 -2.47 -5.26 11.07
CA LEU A 150 -3.12 -6.28 10.25
C LEU A 150 -2.68 -7.70 10.62
N LEU A 151 -1.41 -7.91 10.92
CA LEU A 151 -0.89 -9.25 11.21
C LEU A 151 -1.07 -9.70 12.67
N PHE A 152 -1.13 -8.77 13.62
CA PHE A 152 -1.06 -9.10 15.05
C PHE A 152 -2.26 -8.64 15.86
N VAL A 153 -3.03 -7.68 15.38
CA VAL A 153 -4.12 -7.06 16.14
C VAL A 153 -5.47 -7.34 15.49
N ASP A 154 -5.56 -7.32 14.16
CA ASP A 154 -6.80 -7.53 13.45
C ASP A 154 -7.20 -9.02 13.41
N GLN A 155 -8.16 -9.38 14.26
CA GLN A 155 -8.73 -10.73 14.33
C GLN A 155 -9.32 -11.18 12.99
N LYS A 156 -9.92 -10.27 12.20
CA LYS A 156 -10.55 -10.63 10.93
C LYS A 156 -9.54 -11.04 9.88
N VAL A 157 -8.33 -10.49 9.94
CA VAL A 157 -7.23 -10.89 9.05
C VAL A 157 -6.67 -12.22 9.53
N THR A 158 -6.33 -12.33 10.82
CA THR A 158 -5.70 -13.53 11.37
C THR A 158 -6.58 -14.79 11.31
N GLU A 159 -7.89 -14.68 11.55
CA GLU A 159 -8.84 -15.81 11.44
C GLU A 159 -8.99 -16.35 10.01
N ARG A 160 -8.59 -15.55 9.01
CA ARG A 160 -8.60 -15.96 7.60
C ARG A 160 -7.31 -16.63 7.16
N LEU A 161 -6.27 -16.66 7.99
CA LEU A 161 -4.97 -17.19 7.61
C LEU A 161 -4.75 -18.57 8.21
N SER A 162 -4.19 -19.46 7.39
CA SER A 162 -3.77 -20.76 7.87
C SER A 162 -2.58 -20.62 8.83
N PRO A 163 -2.37 -21.60 9.72
CA PRO A 163 -1.22 -21.63 10.59
C PRO A 163 0.14 -21.81 9.87
N GLN A 164 0.22 -21.71 8.55
CA GLN A 164 1.50 -21.67 7.82
C GLN A 164 1.44 -20.67 6.66
N ALA A 165 0.50 -19.72 6.74
CA ALA A 165 0.24 -18.78 5.66
C ALA A 165 1.51 -17.99 5.33
N ALA A 166 1.77 -17.83 4.03
CA ALA A 166 2.86 -17.01 3.53
C ALA A 166 2.43 -15.55 3.44
N PHE A 167 3.17 -14.67 4.10
CA PHE A 167 3.00 -13.23 4.02
C PHE A 167 3.88 -12.65 2.92
N HIS A 168 3.26 -11.98 1.95
CA HIS A 168 3.93 -11.31 0.84
C HIS A 168 3.69 -9.80 0.95
N LEU A 169 4.76 -9.02 0.93
CA LEU A 169 4.70 -7.57 1.04
C LEU A 169 5.12 -6.92 -0.28
N HIS A 170 4.25 -6.09 -0.85
CA HIS A 170 4.48 -5.34 -2.08
C HIS A 170 4.35 -3.86 -1.75
N VAL A 171 5.46 -3.13 -1.82
CA VAL A 171 5.48 -1.70 -1.46
C VAL A 171 5.92 -0.89 -2.65
N ALA A 172 5.18 0.18 -2.90
CA ALA A 172 5.55 1.19 -3.86
C ALA A 172 6.56 2.17 -3.22
N SER A 173 7.76 2.34 -3.80
CA SER A 173 8.76 3.30 -3.32
C SER A 173 8.62 4.62 -4.07
N ARG A 174 8.55 5.74 -3.33
CA ARG A 174 8.61 7.09 -3.91
C ARG A 174 9.95 7.44 -4.53
N VAL A 175 9.86 8.49 -5.33
CA VAL A 175 10.95 9.28 -5.84
C VAL A 175 10.81 10.70 -5.28
N TYR A 176 11.89 11.26 -4.73
CA TYR A 176 11.90 12.61 -4.13
C TYR A 176 12.56 13.58 -5.07
N SER A 177 11.83 14.63 -5.44
CA SER A 177 12.40 15.72 -6.24
C SER A 177 12.94 16.80 -5.31
N PHE A 178 14.21 17.17 -5.43
CA PHE A 178 14.86 18.19 -4.60
C PHE A 178 15.66 19.19 -5.44
N ASP A 179 15.86 20.41 -4.92
CA ASP A 179 16.71 21.43 -5.53
C ASP A 179 18.16 21.21 -5.09
N PRO A 180 19.10 20.89 -6.01
CA PRO A 180 20.50 20.67 -5.67
C PRO A 180 21.22 21.92 -5.10
N LYS A 181 20.61 23.10 -5.20
CA LYS A 181 21.11 24.34 -4.56
C LYS A 181 20.77 24.41 -3.07
N LEU A 182 19.73 23.70 -2.63
CA LEU A 182 19.28 23.65 -1.24
C LEU A 182 19.75 22.39 -0.52
N THR A 183 20.01 21.31 -1.25
CA THR A 183 20.55 20.06 -0.70
C THR A 183 21.55 19.48 -1.67
N HIS A 184 22.79 19.27 -1.21
CA HIS A 184 23.85 18.77 -2.08
C HIS A 184 23.65 17.29 -2.43
N VAL A 185 23.92 16.93 -3.69
CA VAL A 185 23.78 15.55 -4.18
C VAL A 185 24.59 14.56 -3.33
N ASP A 186 25.82 14.92 -2.96
CA ASP A 186 26.72 14.07 -2.16
C ASP A 186 26.12 13.72 -0.78
N GLU A 187 25.35 14.64 -0.18
CA GLU A 187 24.67 14.40 1.11
C GLU A 187 23.57 13.34 0.95
N VAL A 188 22.81 13.43 -0.15
CA VAL A 188 21.72 12.50 -0.47
C VAL A 188 22.27 11.13 -0.85
N GLU A 189 23.33 11.06 -1.67
CA GLU A 189 24.00 9.81 -2.00
C GLU A 189 24.70 9.18 -0.79
N GLY A 190 25.18 10.00 0.15
CA GLY A 190 25.72 9.56 1.44
C GLY A 190 24.70 8.82 2.32
N LEU A 191 23.40 9.01 2.10
CA LEU A 191 22.33 8.23 2.73
C LEU A 191 22.12 6.85 2.07
N GLY A 192 22.83 6.56 0.97
CA GLY A 192 22.69 5.33 0.19
C GLY A 192 21.57 5.37 -0.84
N TRP A 193 20.98 6.55 -1.09
CA TRP A 193 19.98 6.74 -2.13
C TRP A 193 20.64 6.97 -3.49
N LYS A 194 19.96 6.57 -4.55
CA LYS A 194 20.44 6.81 -5.91
C LYS A 194 19.86 8.12 -6.41
N VAL A 195 20.71 9.04 -6.88
CA VAL A 195 20.27 10.35 -7.38
C VAL A 195 20.33 10.38 -8.91
N LEU A 196 19.29 10.94 -9.54
CA LEU A 196 19.15 11.08 -10.99
C LEU A 196 18.63 12.48 -11.35
N PRO A 197 18.95 13.08 -12.50
CA PRO A 197 18.30 14.31 -12.94
C PRO A 197 16.79 14.12 -13.17
N ASP A 198 15.97 15.13 -12.82
CA ASP A 198 14.54 15.13 -13.13
C ASP A 198 14.32 15.48 -14.62
N ARG A 199 13.67 14.57 -15.35
CA ARG A 199 13.40 14.73 -16.79
C ARG A 199 12.37 15.82 -17.08
N LYS A 200 11.44 16.06 -16.16
CA LYS A 200 10.36 17.05 -16.30
C LYS A 200 10.81 18.43 -15.82
N ASN A 201 11.75 18.48 -14.88
CA ASN A 201 12.31 19.72 -14.35
C ASN A 201 13.85 19.68 -14.29
N PRO A 202 14.55 20.19 -15.31
CA PRO A 202 16.02 20.12 -15.39
C PRO A 202 16.77 20.81 -14.24
N GLU A 203 16.10 21.65 -13.46
CA GLU A 203 16.71 22.32 -12.30
C GLU A 203 16.66 21.46 -11.03
N ARG A 204 15.99 20.30 -11.06
CA ARG A 204 15.80 19.42 -9.91
C ARG A 204 16.46 18.06 -10.09
N MET A 205 16.75 17.43 -8.96
CA MET A 205 17.27 16.08 -8.87
C MET A 205 16.22 15.17 -8.24
N LEU A 206 16.27 13.88 -8.56
CA LEU A 206 15.40 12.83 -8.09
C LEU A 206 16.20 11.85 -7.22
N ALA A 207 15.82 11.66 -5.95
CA ALA A 207 16.31 10.55 -5.14
C ALA A 207 15.37 9.34 -5.30
N VAL A 208 15.91 8.21 -5.75
CA VAL A 208 15.19 6.94 -5.95
C VAL A 208 15.73 5.87 -5.01
N ASN A 209 14.98 4.78 -4.86
CA ASN A 209 15.31 3.65 -3.98
C ASN A 209 15.46 4.06 -2.50
N VAL A 210 14.61 5.00 -2.06
CA VAL A 210 14.62 5.49 -0.68
C VAL A 210 14.24 4.41 0.32
N LEU A 211 13.31 3.53 -0.07
CA LEU A 211 13.01 2.31 0.65
C LEU A 211 13.54 1.12 -0.14
N GLN A 212 14.41 0.31 0.46
CA GLN A 212 14.95 -0.89 -0.21
C GLN A 212 14.30 -2.16 0.34
N GLU A 213 14.22 -3.19 -0.50
CA GLU A 213 13.69 -4.51 -0.10
C GLU A 213 14.40 -5.06 1.14
N ARG A 214 15.72 -4.88 1.23
CA ARG A 214 16.51 -5.33 2.38
C ARG A 214 16.08 -4.68 3.70
N ASP A 215 15.64 -3.42 3.65
CA ASP A 215 15.25 -2.67 4.84
C ASP A 215 13.93 -3.23 5.36
N LEU A 216 12.95 -3.41 4.47
CA LEU A 216 11.67 -4.04 4.79
C LEU A 216 11.82 -5.49 5.25
N VAL A 217 12.65 -6.30 4.58
CA VAL A 217 12.92 -7.68 5.00
C VAL A 217 13.50 -7.70 6.41
N THR A 218 14.42 -6.79 6.72
CA THR A 218 15.05 -6.70 8.05
C THR A 218 14.03 -6.27 9.10
N MET A 219 13.24 -5.23 8.82
CA MET A 219 12.17 -4.76 9.71
C MET A 219 11.15 -5.86 10.00
N VAL A 220 10.66 -6.52 8.96
CA VAL A 220 9.75 -7.66 9.09
C VAL A 220 10.41 -8.70 9.97
N ARG A 221 11.58 -9.22 9.61
CA ARG A 221 12.31 -10.25 10.39
C ARG A 221 12.53 -9.86 11.86
N MET A 222 12.84 -8.60 12.14
CA MET A 222 13.02 -8.13 13.51
C MET A 222 11.71 -8.20 14.31
N ALA A 223 10.61 -7.74 13.72
CA ALA A 223 9.30 -7.88 14.33
C ALA A 223 8.86 -9.34 14.45
N LEU A 224 9.23 -10.17 13.48
CA LEU A 224 9.00 -11.60 13.56
C LEU A 224 9.71 -12.18 14.79
N ARG A 225 10.97 -11.83 15.00
CA ARG A 225 11.72 -12.30 16.18
C ARG A 225 11.15 -11.77 17.49
N GLN A 226 10.70 -10.52 17.53
CA GLN A 226 10.25 -9.88 18.77
C GLN A 226 8.82 -10.25 19.17
N ARG A 227 7.94 -10.52 18.21
CA ARG A 227 6.50 -10.73 18.44
C ARG A 227 5.96 -12.07 17.92
N TRP A 228 6.77 -12.83 17.17
CA TRP A 228 6.34 -13.99 16.37
C TRP A 228 7.03 -15.31 16.78
N GLU A 229 7.68 -15.39 17.95
CA GLU A 229 8.24 -16.67 18.46
C GLU A 229 7.18 -17.80 18.55
N ARG A 230 5.89 -17.47 18.47
CA ARG A 230 4.76 -18.41 18.53
C ARG A 230 3.73 -18.24 17.41
N SER A 231 3.94 -17.33 16.47
CA SER A 231 2.92 -17.12 15.45
C SER A 231 3.12 -18.07 14.29
N PRO A 232 2.02 -18.52 13.67
CA PRO A 232 2.09 -19.59 12.72
C PRO A 232 2.30 -19.07 11.27
N ILE A 233 2.40 -17.75 11.06
CA ILE A 233 2.59 -17.15 9.73
C ILE A 233 4.09 -17.09 9.39
N ARG A 234 4.45 -17.34 8.12
CA ARG A 234 5.82 -17.26 7.60
C ARG A 234 5.98 -16.09 6.64
N LEU A 235 7.18 -15.49 6.58
CA LEU A 235 7.50 -14.53 5.53
C LEU A 235 7.69 -15.28 4.20
N GLY A 236 6.89 -14.92 3.20
CA GLY A 236 7.01 -15.39 1.82
C GLY A 236 8.02 -14.54 1.05
N SER A 237 7.55 -13.46 0.42
CA SER A 237 8.39 -12.53 -0.33
C SER A 237 8.18 -11.07 0.07
N VAL A 238 9.19 -10.24 -0.19
CA VAL A 238 9.10 -8.78 -0.07
C VAL A 238 9.55 -8.21 -1.40
N HIS A 239 8.69 -7.40 -2.01
CA HIS A 239 8.93 -6.75 -3.29
C HIS A 239 8.78 -5.24 -3.10
N VAL A 240 9.79 -4.49 -3.52
CA VAL A 240 9.71 -3.03 -3.56
C VAL A 240 9.75 -2.60 -5.01
N THR A 241 8.61 -2.11 -5.48
CA THR A 241 8.49 -1.59 -6.85
C THR A 241 8.72 -0.09 -6.81
N ARG A 242 9.67 0.39 -7.62
CA ARG A 242 9.80 1.82 -7.87
C ARG A 242 8.57 2.31 -8.61
N LEU A 243 7.90 3.34 -8.09
CA LEU A 243 6.91 4.06 -8.88
C LEU A 243 7.64 5.01 -9.83
N ASP A 244 7.68 4.66 -11.11
CA ASP A 244 8.06 5.61 -12.15
C ASP A 244 6.86 6.53 -12.41
N TYR A 245 6.87 7.71 -11.78
CA TYR A 245 5.95 8.82 -12.10
C TYR A 245 6.40 9.63 -13.34
N ASP A 246 7.34 9.06 -14.12
CA ASP A 246 7.85 9.58 -15.39
C ASP A 246 6.73 9.64 -16.44
#